data_AF-A0A367IS17-F1
#
_entry.id   AF-A0A367IS17-F1
#
_cell.length_a   1.000
_cell.length_b   1.000
_cell.length_c   1.000
_cell.angle_alpha   90.00
_cell.angle_beta   90.00
_cell.angle_gamma   90.00
#
_symmetry.space_group_name_H-M   'P 1'
#
loop_
_entity.id
_entity.type
_entity.pdbx_description
1 polymer ?
#
loop_
_entity_poly.entity_id
_entity_poly.type
_entity_poly.pdbx_seq_one_letter_code
_entity_poly.pdbx_strand_id
1 'polypeptide(L)'
;MCSDNAKDYQIEQLLQLFPEGDPDYFRSCLDHYQHNAVERVTEKIVEQGGYYPKMPLFDSDRDNRLNACLRVLALEVFPDCDIQFLRERVLKYPFAHIEQVTDELLRLGHWPERLNYGQIEDADGIRSERYKHQALKQLAALPQVWKSSVQAVLAENNWDYLKSRDQLQRMGSGGFWNSIKNFLIHWNKGARRAQYARLDPQLEEQLISLERQRMNVQVSQDLVLAKEINQKEYDGQNQLITCDCCFGDYTFEELLFCSEGKHAFCHECVNRYITEGLFGQGALRARPWIGCIASSDACFGCLPARMLKQVLPSDLWMAYEQSHLDNCEQNKVQCCSCTYFEYDDSVKQLETMPAVNIIRRIFGWFMVLVIVFLYCRVLNYYTFFIMTIPFVLAYQWNIESDLNIAYGRIKRARRGQ
;
A
#
# COMPACT_ATOMS: atom_id res chain seq x y z
N MET A 1 15.89 -46.91 12.62
CA MET A 1 14.57 -46.47 13.12
C MET A 1 14.60 -45.91 14.55
N CYS A 2 15.30 -46.50 15.54
CA CYS A 2 15.39 -45.88 16.88
C CYS A 2 16.36 -44.69 16.99
N SER A 3 17.41 -44.61 16.16
CA SER A 3 18.43 -43.55 16.26
C SER A 3 17.97 -42.19 15.75
N ASP A 4 17.14 -42.14 14.71
CA ASP A 4 16.69 -40.87 14.11
C ASP A 4 15.67 -40.18 15.04
N ASN A 5 14.74 -40.94 15.62
CA ASN A 5 13.79 -40.42 16.62
C ASN A 5 14.48 -39.86 17.87
N ALA A 6 15.60 -40.45 18.31
CA ALA A 6 16.35 -39.93 19.46
C ALA A 6 17.05 -38.61 19.14
N LYS A 7 17.57 -38.44 17.91
CA LYS A 7 18.17 -37.19 17.45
C LYS A 7 17.13 -36.09 17.24
N ASP A 8 15.98 -36.43 16.66
CA ASP A 8 14.91 -35.44 16.46
C ASP A 8 14.39 -34.90 17.80
N TYR A 9 14.29 -35.76 18.83
CA TYR A 9 13.99 -35.31 20.20
C TYR A 9 15.06 -34.39 20.79
N GLN A 10 16.34 -34.66 20.55
CA GLN A 10 17.44 -33.78 20.98
C GLN A 10 17.43 -32.43 20.26
N ILE A 11 17.04 -32.41 18.98
CA ILE A 11 16.86 -31.17 18.21
C ILE A 11 15.69 -30.37 18.78
N GLU A 12 14.57 -31.01 19.11
CA GLU A 12 13.43 -30.34 19.77
C GLU A 12 13.82 -29.73 21.12
N GLN A 13 14.63 -30.43 21.92
CA GLN A 13 15.17 -29.88 23.17
C GLN A 13 16.04 -28.65 22.92
N LEU A 14 16.93 -28.69 21.92
CA LEU A 14 17.75 -27.53 21.56
C LEU A 14 16.90 -26.37 21.03
N LEU A 15 15.85 -26.62 20.26
CA LEU A 15 14.92 -25.59 19.78
C LEU A 15 14.08 -24.99 20.92
N GLN A 16 13.78 -25.75 21.98
CA GLN A 16 13.13 -25.19 23.17
C GLN A 16 14.05 -24.22 23.93
N LEU A 17 15.35 -24.51 23.96
CA LEU A 17 16.36 -23.63 24.57
C LEU A 17 16.73 -22.45 23.66
N PHE A 18 16.76 -22.67 22.35
CA PHE A 18 17.21 -21.75 21.31
C PHE A 18 16.18 -21.70 20.16
N PRO A 19 15.07 -20.96 20.34
CA PRO A 19 13.90 -21.03 19.43
C PRO A 19 14.16 -20.53 18.01
N GLU A 20 15.16 -19.67 17.83
CA GLU A 20 15.52 -19.10 16.52
C GLU A 20 16.58 -19.94 15.78
N GLY A 21 17.02 -21.07 16.33
CA GLY A 21 18.13 -21.83 15.78
C GLY A 21 17.79 -22.59 14.50
N ASP A 22 18.78 -22.74 13.62
CA ASP A 22 18.66 -23.60 12.44
C ASP A 22 18.69 -25.09 12.85
N PRO A 23 17.62 -25.87 12.60
CA PRO A 23 17.56 -27.28 12.97
C PRO A 23 18.64 -28.13 12.30
N ASP A 24 19.04 -27.81 11.07
CA ASP A 24 20.07 -28.56 10.35
C ASP A 24 21.47 -28.26 10.92
N TYR A 25 21.69 -27.04 11.41
CA TYR A 25 22.89 -26.68 12.15
C TYR A 25 22.97 -27.47 13.47
N PHE A 26 21.88 -27.52 14.24
CA PHE A 26 21.84 -28.32 15.48
C PHE A 26 22.05 -29.80 15.21
N ARG A 27 21.45 -30.34 14.15
CA ARG A 27 21.68 -31.73 13.73
C ARG A 27 23.17 -31.98 13.46
N SER A 28 23.84 -31.09 12.72
CA SER A 28 25.28 -31.18 12.48
C SER A 28 26.10 -31.06 13.77
N CYS A 29 25.68 -30.22 14.73
CA CYS A 29 26.36 -30.08 16.01
C CYS A 29 26.27 -31.35 16.86
N LEU A 30 25.09 -31.98 16.89
CA LEU A 30 24.85 -33.22 17.63
C LEU A 30 25.70 -34.38 17.10
N ASP A 31 25.99 -34.41 15.79
CA ASP A 31 26.84 -35.44 15.18
C ASP A 31 28.29 -35.43 15.72
N HIS A 32 28.74 -34.34 16.33
CA HIS A 32 30.06 -34.24 16.95
C HIS A 32 30.15 -34.86 18.35
N TYR A 33 29.04 -35.27 18.96
CA TYR A 33 29.01 -35.76 20.35
C TYR A 33 28.27 -37.09 20.51
N GLN A 34 28.92 -38.06 21.16
CA GLN A 34 28.33 -39.39 21.40
C GLN A 34 27.49 -39.47 22.70
N HIS A 35 27.81 -38.64 23.69
CA HIS A 35 27.16 -38.59 25.00
C HIS A 35 26.88 -37.14 25.39
N ASN A 36 25.79 -36.92 26.14
CA ASN A 36 25.30 -35.62 26.62
C ASN A 36 25.33 -34.52 25.53
N ALA A 37 24.91 -34.88 24.30
CA ALA A 37 25.10 -34.02 23.14
C ALA A 37 24.41 -32.65 23.29
N VAL A 38 23.17 -32.63 23.80
CA VAL A 38 22.41 -31.38 24.03
C VAL A 38 23.10 -30.47 25.06
N GLU A 39 23.53 -31.03 26.19
CA GLU A 39 24.24 -30.29 27.24
C GLU A 39 25.52 -29.66 26.69
N ARG A 40 26.34 -30.44 25.96
CA ARG A 40 27.61 -29.95 25.39
C ARG A 40 27.43 -28.91 24.28
N VAL A 41 26.37 -29.03 23.48
CA VAL A 41 26.02 -27.99 22.50
C VAL A 41 25.58 -26.71 23.22
N THR A 42 24.77 -26.84 24.26
CA THR A 42 24.30 -25.71 25.08
C THR A 42 25.47 -24.99 25.76
N GLU A 43 26.38 -25.73 26.39
CA GLU A 43 27.59 -25.18 27.01
C GLU A 43 28.42 -24.37 26.00
N LYS A 44 28.66 -24.92 24.80
CA LYS A 44 29.41 -24.20 23.76
C LYS A 44 28.74 -22.91 23.30
N ILE A 45 27.41 -22.91 23.16
CA ILE A 45 26.68 -21.70 22.77
C ILE A 45 26.82 -20.64 23.87
N VAL A 46 26.74 -21.03 25.14
CA VAL A 46 26.93 -20.14 26.29
C VAL A 46 28.37 -19.61 26.35
N GLU A 47 29.38 -20.46 26.12
CA GLU A 47 30.79 -20.06 26.04
C GLU A 47 31.05 -19.02 24.93
N GLN A 48 30.32 -19.10 23.81
CA GLN A 48 30.39 -18.14 22.71
C GLN A 48 29.54 -16.88 22.95
N GLY A 49 29.12 -16.61 24.19
CA GLY A 49 28.32 -15.43 24.53
C GLY A 49 26.86 -15.53 24.11
N GLY A 50 26.35 -16.75 23.90
CA GLY A 50 24.97 -16.99 23.48
C GLY A 50 24.73 -16.85 21.97
N TYR A 51 25.79 -16.73 21.18
CA TYR A 51 25.69 -16.66 19.72
C TYR A 51 25.50 -18.05 19.11
N TYR A 52 24.57 -18.15 18.17
CA TYR A 52 24.34 -19.34 17.33
C TYR A 52 23.71 -18.92 16.00
N PRO A 53 23.87 -19.71 14.92
CA PRO A 53 23.21 -19.45 13.64
C PRO A 53 21.70 -19.43 13.77
N LYS A 54 21.10 -18.31 13.41
CA LYS A 54 19.66 -18.06 13.51
C LYS A 54 19.00 -18.16 12.16
N MET A 55 17.81 -18.76 12.12
CA MET A 55 17.00 -18.81 10.92
C MET A 55 16.25 -17.47 10.78
N PRO A 56 16.39 -16.75 9.65
CA PRO A 56 15.64 -15.51 9.43
C PRO A 56 14.14 -15.80 9.40
N LEU A 57 13.33 -14.80 9.77
CA LEU A 57 11.87 -14.91 9.64
C LEU A 57 11.50 -14.97 8.16
N PHE A 58 10.65 -15.92 7.79
CA PHE A 58 10.15 -16.09 6.42
C PHE A 58 8.66 -16.41 6.41
N ASP A 59 7.97 -15.94 5.38
CA ASP A 59 6.58 -16.30 5.12
C ASP A 59 6.54 -17.70 4.50
N SER A 60 6.05 -18.70 5.24
CA SER A 60 6.00 -20.09 4.76
C SER A 60 5.20 -20.29 3.48
N ASP A 61 4.29 -19.36 3.15
CA ASP A 61 3.44 -19.45 1.96
C ASP A 61 4.10 -18.81 0.74
N ARG A 62 4.94 -17.78 0.93
CA ARG A 62 5.54 -16.97 -0.16
C ARG A 62 7.04 -17.19 -0.33
N ASP A 63 7.77 -17.32 0.76
CA ASP A 63 9.22 -17.41 0.80
C ASP A 63 9.69 -18.72 1.42
N ASN A 64 10.68 -19.35 0.81
CA ASN A 64 11.39 -20.44 1.48
C ASN A 64 12.54 -19.91 2.34
N ARG A 65 13.03 -20.74 3.27
CA ARG A 65 14.16 -20.40 4.14
C ARG A 65 15.37 -19.85 3.38
N LEU A 66 15.64 -20.38 2.18
CA LEU A 66 16.79 -19.97 1.37
C LEU A 66 16.60 -18.57 0.79
N ASN A 67 15.38 -18.21 0.40
CA ASN A 67 15.05 -16.87 -0.05
C ASN A 67 15.19 -15.85 1.07
N ALA A 68 14.80 -16.21 2.30
CA ALA A 68 15.01 -15.31 3.44
C ALA A 68 16.50 -15.11 3.75
N CYS A 69 17.31 -16.19 3.73
CA CYS A 69 18.77 -16.07 3.84
C CYS A 69 19.36 -15.22 2.71
N LEU A 70 18.92 -15.44 1.47
CA LEU A 70 19.36 -14.68 0.31
C LEU A 70 19.00 -13.20 0.43
N ARG A 71 17.83 -12.86 0.97
CA ARG A 71 17.41 -11.47 1.20
C ARG A 71 18.27 -10.79 2.26
N VAL A 72 18.54 -11.44 3.39
CA VAL A 72 19.45 -10.89 4.41
C VAL A 72 20.84 -10.64 3.81
N LEU A 73 21.39 -11.63 3.10
CA LEU A 73 22.70 -11.50 2.46
C LEU A 73 22.72 -10.39 1.40
N ALA A 74 21.70 -10.31 0.54
CA ALA A 74 21.69 -9.40 -0.60
C ALA A 74 21.21 -7.98 -0.27
N LEU A 75 20.51 -7.75 0.85
CA LEU A 75 19.96 -6.45 1.23
C LEU A 75 20.69 -5.81 2.42
N GLU A 76 21.13 -6.62 3.38
CA GLU A 76 21.68 -6.12 4.65
C GLU A 76 23.19 -6.31 4.73
N VAL A 77 23.70 -7.49 4.36
CA VAL A 77 25.13 -7.84 4.58
C VAL A 77 26.01 -7.42 3.41
N PHE A 78 25.62 -7.78 2.18
CA PHE A 78 26.37 -7.52 0.93
C PHE A 78 25.44 -6.90 -0.13
N PRO A 79 24.97 -5.64 0.07
CA PRO A 79 24.04 -4.97 -0.83
C PRO A 79 24.61 -4.67 -2.22
N ASP A 80 25.94 -4.70 -2.34
CA ASP A 80 26.74 -4.48 -3.54
C ASP A 80 26.99 -5.77 -4.34
N CYS A 81 26.93 -6.94 -3.71
CA CYS A 81 27.25 -8.21 -4.36
C CYS A 81 26.19 -8.64 -5.37
N ASP A 82 26.61 -9.24 -6.48
CA ASP A 82 25.73 -9.86 -7.46
C ASP A 82 24.85 -10.96 -6.85
N ILE A 83 23.57 -10.97 -7.21
CA ILE A 83 22.56 -11.82 -6.58
C ILE A 83 22.71 -13.27 -7.06
N GLN A 84 23.11 -13.49 -8.31
CA GLN A 84 23.35 -14.83 -8.83
C GLN A 84 24.52 -15.48 -8.10
N PHE A 85 25.59 -14.71 -7.89
CA PHE A 85 26.76 -15.14 -7.13
C PHE A 85 26.41 -15.52 -5.67
N LEU A 86 25.55 -14.74 -5.00
CA LEU A 86 25.05 -15.07 -3.66
C LEU A 86 24.18 -16.32 -3.67
N ARG A 87 23.28 -16.44 -4.65
CA ARG A 87 22.36 -17.58 -4.80
C ARG A 87 23.10 -18.91 -4.94
N GLU A 88 24.15 -18.95 -5.76
CA GLU A 88 24.98 -20.14 -5.92
C GLU A 88 25.63 -20.59 -4.60
N ARG A 89 26.05 -19.63 -3.77
CA ARG A 89 26.65 -19.89 -2.46
C ARG A 89 25.63 -20.31 -1.42
N VAL A 90 24.46 -19.69 -1.39
CA VAL A 90 23.36 -20.14 -0.53
C VAL A 90 22.99 -21.59 -0.86
N LEU A 91 22.94 -21.97 -2.14
CA LEU A 91 22.63 -23.34 -2.55
C LEU A 91 23.74 -24.36 -2.26
N LYS A 92 24.99 -23.90 -2.07
CA LYS A 92 26.15 -24.75 -1.79
C LYS A 92 26.16 -25.31 -0.37
N TYR A 93 25.60 -24.56 0.58
CA TYR A 93 25.66 -24.88 2.00
C TYR A 93 24.36 -25.51 2.50
N PRO A 94 24.44 -26.55 3.37
CA PRO A 94 23.23 -27.23 3.87
C PRO A 94 22.55 -26.53 5.05
N PHE A 95 23.28 -25.75 5.86
CA PHE A 95 22.82 -25.10 7.09
C PHE A 95 23.64 -23.82 7.38
N ALA A 96 23.18 -22.98 8.32
CA ALA A 96 23.85 -21.74 8.73
C ALA A 96 24.27 -20.88 7.52
N HIS A 97 23.32 -20.71 6.59
CA HIS A 97 23.57 -20.21 5.25
C HIS A 97 24.13 -18.78 5.28
N ILE A 98 23.62 -17.93 6.17
CA ILE A 98 24.06 -16.54 6.28
C ILE A 98 25.52 -16.51 6.73
N GLU A 99 25.85 -17.22 7.81
CA GLU A 99 27.18 -17.24 8.41
C GLU A 99 28.21 -17.89 7.47
N GLN A 100 27.89 -19.04 6.88
CA GLN A 100 28.82 -19.75 6.00
C GLN A 100 29.10 -18.98 4.70
N VAL A 101 28.07 -18.37 4.11
CA VAL A 101 28.25 -17.52 2.93
C VAL A 101 29.04 -16.26 3.29
N THR A 102 28.73 -15.62 4.42
CA THR A 102 29.46 -14.44 4.90
C THR A 102 30.94 -14.74 5.11
N ASP A 103 31.26 -15.84 5.79
CA ASP A 103 32.64 -16.30 6.00
C ASP A 103 33.36 -16.58 4.67
N GLU A 104 32.68 -17.19 3.70
CA GLU A 104 33.24 -17.44 2.37
C GLU A 104 33.55 -16.11 1.66
N LEU A 105 32.62 -15.16 1.65
CA LEU A 105 32.81 -13.86 0.99
C LEU A 105 33.94 -13.05 1.66
N LEU A 106 33.98 -13.00 2.99
CA LEU A 106 35.04 -12.29 3.71
C LEU A 106 36.42 -12.90 3.45
N ARG A 107 36.51 -14.23 3.28
CA ARG A 107 37.77 -14.89 2.89
C ARG A 107 38.16 -14.64 1.43
N LEU A 108 37.20 -14.49 0.53
CA LEU A 108 37.46 -14.16 -0.88
C LEU A 108 37.97 -12.72 -1.02
N GLY A 109 37.44 -11.80 -0.23
CA GLY A 109 37.83 -10.38 -0.22
C GLY A 109 37.35 -9.56 -1.43
N HIS A 110 36.92 -10.22 -2.52
CA HIS A 110 36.34 -9.59 -3.69
C HIS A 110 35.24 -10.47 -4.30
N TRP A 111 34.17 -9.85 -4.78
CA TRP A 111 33.03 -10.49 -5.44
C TRP A 111 32.53 -9.64 -6.62
N PRO A 112 31.75 -10.22 -7.54
CA PRO A 112 31.10 -9.44 -8.60
C PRO A 112 30.12 -8.43 -7.97
N GLU A 113 30.22 -7.16 -8.37
CA GLU A 113 29.32 -6.10 -7.90
C GLU A 113 28.14 -5.90 -8.86
N ARG A 114 27.00 -5.45 -8.31
CA ARG A 114 25.79 -5.10 -9.06
C ARG A 114 25.53 -3.61 -9.07
N LEU A 115 24.94 -3.11 -10.16
CA LEU A 115 24.59 -1.69 -10.31
C LEU A 115 23.43 -1.26 -9.39
N ASN A 116 22.45 -2.15 -9.20
CA ASN A 116 21.26 -1.88 -8.39
C ASN A 116 21.47 -2.35 -6.95
N TYR A 117 22.14 -1.51 -6.15
CA TYR A 117 22.45 -1.81 -4.75
C TYR A 117 21.18 -2.02 -3.93
N GLY A 118 21.19 -3.06 -3.08
CA GLY A 118 20.12 -3.29 -2.10
C GLY A 118 18.74 -3.56 -2.72
N GLN A 119 18.67 -3.98 -3.99
CA GLN A 119 17.43 -4.41 -4.64
C GLN A 119 17.47 -5.91 -4.94
N ILE A 120 16.32 -6.57 -4.86
CA ILE A 120 16.13 -7.98 -5.25
C ILE A 120 14.80 -8.09 -6.00
N GLU A 121 14.81 -8.71 -7.17
CA GLU A 121 13.58 -8.98 -7.92
C GLU A 121 13.02 -10.35 -7.55
N ASP A 122 11.71 -10.55 -7.72
CA ASP A 122 11.07 -11.85 -7.47
C ASP A 122 11.73 -12.99 -8.26
N ALA A 123 12.23 -12.69 -9.46
CA ALA A 123 12.90 -13.63 -10.36
C ALA A 123 14.25 -14.13 -9.84
N ASP A 124 14.90 -13.38 -8.94
CA ASP A 124 16.20 -13.76 -8.37
C ASP A 124 16.04 -14.85 -7.30
N GLY A 125 14.84 -14.99 -6.74
CA GLY A 125 14.52 -15.97 -5.71
C GLY A 125 14.77 -17.42 -6.14
N ILE A 126 15.20 -18.23 -5.18
CA ILE A 126 15.39 -19.68 -5.31
C ILE A 126 14.02 -20.36 -5.33
N ARG A 127 13.75 -21.10 -6.40
CA ARG A 127 12.49 -21.83 -6.61
C ARG A 127 12.55 -23.26 -6.05
N SER A 128 11.45 -23.72 -5.48
CA SER A 128 11.31 -25.11 -4.99
C SER A 128 11.34 -26.11 -6.16
N GLU A 129 11.79 -27.36 -5.92
CA GLU A 129 11.75 -28.40 -6.96
C GLU A 129 10.34 -28.70 -7.45
N ARG A 130 9.35 -28.58 -6.54
CA ARG A 130 7.93 -28.68 -6.89
C ARG A 130 7.53 -27.59 -7.88
N TYR A 131 7.87 -26.33 -7.59
CA TYR A 131 7.63 -25.21 -8.49
C TYR A 131 8.28 -25.47 -9.86
N LYS A 132 9.58 -25.80 -9.88
CA LYS A 132 10.35 -26.01 -11.12
C LYS A 132 9.70 -27.04 -12.04
N HIS A 133 9.32 -28.19 -11.46
CA HIS A 133 8.65 -29.26 -12.21
C HIS A 133 7.29 -28.83 -12.74
N GLN A 134 6.50 -28.12 -11.93
CA GLN A 134 5.18 -27.65 -12.34
C GLN A 134 5.28 -26.58 -13.43
N ALA A 135 6.19 -25.60 -13.29
CA ALA A 135 6.46 -24.56 -14.27
C ALA A 135 6.91 -25.15 -15.62
N LEU A 136 7.85 -26.10 -15.62
CA LEU A 136 8.29 -26.80 -16.83
C LEU A 136 7.13 -27.48 -17.56
N LYS A 137 6.28 -28.20 -16.83
CA LYS A 137 5.12 -28.88 -17.42
C LYS A 137 4.08 -27.90 -17.96
N GLN A 138 3.82 -26.80 -17.27
CA GLN A 138 2.90 -25.75 -17.74
C GLN A 138 3.42 -25.11 -19.04
N LEU A 139 4.71 -24.79 -19.13
CA LEU A 139 5.30 -24.20 -20.33
C LEU A 139 5.49 -25.21 -21.46
N ALA A 140 5.79 -26.48 -21.15
CA ALA A 140 5.90 -27.54 -22.15
C ALA A 140 4.55 -27.90 -22.79
N ALA A 141 3.43 -27.49 -22.20
CA ALA A 141 2.11 -27.58 -22.81
C ALA A 141 1.90 -26.53 -23.92
N LEU A 142 2.79 -25.53 -24.06
CA LEU A 142 2.73 -24.57 -25.16
C LEU A 142 3.02 -25.30 -26.48
N PRO A 143 2.13 -25.20 -27.48
CA PRO A 143 2.21 -26.00 -28.72
C PRO A 143 3.42 -25.66 -29.62
N GLN A 144 4.24 -24.68 -29.23
CA GLN A 144 5.20 -24.00 -30.11
C GLN A 144 6.67 -24.26 -29.74
N VAL A 145 7.00 -25.04 -28.70
CA VAL A 145 8.40 -25.18 -28.24
C VAL A 145 8.74 -26.60 -27.74
N TRP A 146 9.94 -27.10 -28.06
CA TRP A 146 10.47 -28.35 -27.54
C TRP A 146 10.75 -28.29 -26.03
N LYS A 147 10.48 -29.39 -25.31
CA LYS A 147 10.68 -29.46 -23.86
C LYS A 147 12.11 -29.13 -23.40
N SER A 148 13.13 -29.54 -24.15
CA SER A 148 14.54 -29.21 -23.86
C SER A 148 14.81 -27.71 -23.95
N SER A 149 14.26 -27.03 -24.96
CA SER A 149 14.34 -25.58 -25.09
C SER A 149 13.60 -24.87 -23.97
N VAL A 150 12.42 -25.35 -23.57
CA VAL A 150 11.68 -24.81 -22.42
C VAL A 150 12.52 -24.91 -21.13
N GLN A 151 13.15 -26.07 -20.90
CA GLN A 151 14.00 -26.27 -19.73
C GLN A 151 15.25 -25.37 -19.75
N ALA A 152 15.86 -25.16 -20.91
CA ALA A 152 17.01 -24.26 -21.04
C ALA A 152 16.62 -22.81 -20.72
N VAL A 153 15.50 -22.33 -21.25
CA VAL A 153 14.98 -20.97 -20.97
C VAL A 153 14.61 -20.81 -19.51
N LEU A 154 13.99 -21.82 -18.89
CA LEU A 154 13.71 -21.81 -17.46
C LEU A 154 15.00 -21.72 -16.64
N ALA A 155 16.03 -22.49 -16.99
CA ALA A 155 17.31 -22.43 -16.29
C ALA A 155 18.00 -21.07 -16.45
N GLU A 156 17.94 -20.47 -17.64
CA GLU A 156 18.47 -19.14 -17.94
C GLU A 156 17.77 -18.04 -17.13
N ASN A 157 16.45 -18.11 -16.98
CA ASN A 157 15.64 -17.15 -16.23
C ASN A 157 15.48 -17.52 -14.76
N ASN A 158 16.44 -18.23 -14.16
CA ASN A 158 16.40 -18.55 -12.73
C ASN A 158 15.16 -19.34 -12.27
N TRP A 159 14.51 -20.02 -13.21
CA TRP A 159 13.22 -20.69 -13.11
C TRP A 159 12.02 -19.75 -12.89
N ASP A 160 12.09 -18.48 -13.29
CA ASP A 160 10.92 -17.62 -13.26
C ASP A 160 9.94 -17.96 -14.39
N TYR A 161 8.71 -18.35 -14.03
CA TYR A 161 7.70 -18.77 -15.00
C TYR A 161 7.25 -17.64 -15.94
N LEU A 162 7.07 -16.42 -15.43
CA LEU A 162 6.56 -15.29 -16.21
C LEU A 162 7.60 -14.82 -17.23
N LYS A 163 8.83 -14.55 -16.79
CA LYS A 163 9.95 -14.17 -17.68
C LYS A 163 10.19 -15.26 -18.74
N SER A 164 10.20 -16.52 -18.33
CA SER A 164 10.39 -17.65 -19.26
C SER A 164 9.26 -17.76 -20.28
N ARG A 165 8.01 -17.58 -19.86
CA ARG A 165 6.85 -17.59 -20.77
C ARG A 165 6.98 -16.49 -21.83
N ASP A 166 7.32 -15.27 -21.42
CA ASP A 166 7.44 -14.14 -22.33
C ASP A 166 8.57 -14.33 -23.34
N GLN A 167 9.72 -14.85 -22.90
CA GLN A 167 10.83 -15.19 -23.79
C GLN A 167 10.43 -16.29 -24.78
N LEU A 168 9.77 -17.37 -24.31
CA LEU A 168 9.29 -18.45 -25.17
C LEU A 168 8.26 -17.95 -26.21
N GLN A 169 7.36 -17.07 -25.81
CA GLN A 169 6.39 -16.45 -26.72
C GLN A 169 7.08 -15.56 -27.78
N ARG A 170 8.12 -14.81 -27.39
CA ARG A 170 8.94 -14.00 -28.31
C ARG A 170 9.76 -14.86 -29.28
N MET A 171 10.28 -16.00 -28.84
CA MET A 171 11.02 -16.91 -29.72
C MET A 171 10.09 -17.66 -30.68
N GLY A 172 8.89 -18.05 -30.23
CA GLY A 172 7.90 -18.77 -31.02
C GLY A 172 7.20 -17.93 -32.10
N SER A 173 7.41 -16.61 -32.17
CA SER A 173 6.89 -15.74 -33.23
C SER A 173 7.79 -15.66 -34.48
N GLY A 174 8.99 -16.25 -34.43
CA GLY A 174 9.89 -16.37 -35.59
C GLY A 174 9.49 -17.46 -36.59
N GLY A 175 9.68 -17.19 -37.89
CA GLY A 175 9.20 -18.03 -39.01
C GLY A 175 9.62 -19.50 -39.00
N PHE A 176 10.76 -19.85 -38.38
CA PHE A 176 11.21 -21.23 -38.21
C PHE A 176 10.21 -22.10 -37.43
N TRP A 177 9.59 -21.53 -36.39
CA TRP A 177 8.60 -22.23 -35.57
C TRP A 177 7.24 -22.37 -36.27
N ASN A 178 6.88 -21.43 -37.16
CA ASN A 178 5.64 -21.50 -37.94
C ASN A 178 5.63 -22.63 -38.99
N SER A 179 6.78 -22.99 -39.57
CA SER A 179 6.89 -24.16 -40.46
C SER A 179 6.75 -25.49 -39.70
N ILE A 180 7.20 -25.54 -38.45
CA ILE A 180 7.10 -26.72 -37.57
C ILE A 180 5.68 -26.85 -36.97
N LYS A 181 4.99 -25.73 -36.78
CA LYS A 181 3.61 -25.62 -36.26
C LYS A 181 2.59 -26.44 -37.06
N ASN A 182 2.62 -26.41 -38.38
CA ASN A 182 1.66 -27.13 -39.23
C ASN A 182 1.81 -28.66 -39.17
N PHE A 183 3.02 -29.15 -38.88
CA PHE A 183 3.29 -30.59 -38.74
C PHE A 183 2.80 -31.13 -37.38
N LEU A 184 2.84 -30.30 -36.33
CA LEU A 184 2.58 -30.71 -34.93
C LEU A 184 1.15 -30.47 -34.43
N ILE A 185 0.34 -29.63 -35.11
CA ILE A 185 -1.09 -29.44 -34.79
C ILE A 185 -1.87 -30.76 -34.86
N HIS A 186 -1.40 -31.74 -35.64
CA HIS A 186 -2.00 -33.08 -35.71
C HIS A 186 -1.63 -33.99 -34.52
N TRP A 187 -0.61 -33.66 -33.73
CA TRP A 187 -0.13 -34.49 -32.62
C TRP A 187 -0.73 -34.09 -31.26
N ASN A 188 -0.99 -32.79 -31.01
CA ASN A 188 -1.36 -32.30 -29.68
C ASN A 188 -2.81 -31.77 -29.56
N LYS A 189 -3.81 -32.64 -29.82
CA LYS A 189 -5.21 -32.38 -29.42
C LYS A 189 -5.53 -32.82 -27.97
N GLY A 190 -4.52 -33.16 -27.16
CA GLY A 190 -4.71 -33.78 -25.85
C GLY A 190 -4.31 -32.99 -24.60
N ALA A 191 -3.63 -31.84 -24.72
CA ALA A 191 -3.10 -31.14 -23.55
C ALA A 191 -4.13 -30.15 -22.96
N ARG A 192 -5.22 -30.67 -22.38
CA ARG A 192 -6.00 -29.92 -21.39
C ARG A 192 -5.13 -29.73 -20.14
N ARG A 193 -5.32 -28.59 -19.45
CA ARG A 193 -4.72 -28.21 -18.15
C ARG A 193 -4.24 -29.45 -17.38
N ALA A 194 -2.93 -29.60 -17.20
CA ALA A 194 -2.40 -30.60 -16.29
C ALA A 194 -2.89 -30.23 -14.88
N GLN A 195 -3.98 -30.88 -14.46
CA GLN A 195 -4.62 -30.62 -13.19
C GLN A 195 -3.80 -31.31 -12.11
N TYR A 196 -2.87 -30.57 -11.52
CA TYR A 196 -2.21 -30.99 -10.29
C TYR A 196 -3.25 -31.04 -9.18
N ALA A 197 -3.18 -32.05 -8.30
CA ALA A 197 -4.04 -32.12 -7.12
C ALA A 197 -3.86 -30.89 -6.19
N ARG A 198 -2.66 -30.27 -6.23
CA ARG A 198 -2.37 -28.97 -5.62
C ARG A 198 -1.24 -28.28 -6.41
N LEU A 199 -1.43 -27.04 -6.87
CA LEU A 199 -0.35 -26.24 -7.44
C LEU A 199 0.57 -25.71 -6.33
N ASP A 200 1.80 -25.40 -6.71
CA ASP A 200 2.70 -24.60 -5.87
C ASP A 200 2.11 -23.19 -5.72
N PRO A 201 2.00 -22.62 -4.50
CA PRO A 201 1.32 -21.35 -4.26
C PRO A 201 1.86 -20.20 -5.12
N GLN A 202 3.19 -20.14 -5.28
CA GLN A 202 3.83 -19.09 -6.07
C GLN A 202 3.47 -19.21 -7.56
N LEU A 203 3.43 -20.44 -8.10
CA LEU A 203 3.04 -20.67 -9.49
C LEU A 203 1.55 -20.38 -9.70
N GLU A 204 0.71 -20.73 -8.72
CA GLU A 204 -0.73 -20.46 -8.77
C GLU A 204 -1.03 -18.97 -8.83
N GLU A 205 -0.38 -18.16 -7.99
CA GLU A 205 -0.50 -16.70 -8.03
C GLU A 205 -0.05 -16.13 -9.38
N GLN A 206 1.06 -16.63 -9.95
CA GLN A 206 1.54 -16.22 -11.27
C GLN A 206 0.55 -16.59 -12.39
N LEU A 207 -0.12 -17.73 -12.30
CA LEU A 207 -1.15 -18.10 -13.28
C LEU A 207 -2.41 -17.24 -13.14
N ILE A 208 -2.84 -16.95 -11.92
CA ILE A 208 -3.99 -16.06 -11.63
C ILE A 208 -3.69 -14.65 -12.13
N SER A 209 -2.48 -14.13 -11.93
CA SER A 209 -2.10 -12.80 -12.39
C SER A 209 -2.16 -12.68 -13.92
N LEU A 210 -1.72 -13.71 -14.64
CA LEU A 210 -1.82 -13.79 -16.09
C LEU A 210 -3.27 -13.87 -16.59
N GLU A 211 -4.13 -14.63 -15.91
CA GLU A 211 -5.56 -14.67 -16.23
C GLU A 211 -6.20 -13.30 -15.99
N ARG A 212 -5.86 -12.62 -14.89
CA ARG A 212 -6.34 -11.26 -14.60
C ARG A 212 -5.88 -10.25 -15.66
N GLN A 213 -4.61 -10.29 -16.06
CA GLN A 213 -4.09 -9.43 -17.12
C GLN A 213 -4.82 -9.66 -18.44
N ARG A 214 -5.04 -10.91 -18.82
CA ARG A 214 -5.81 -11.26 -20.03
C ARG A 214 -7.24 -10.72 -19.96
N MET A 215 -7.91 -10.91 -18.82
CA MET A 215 -9.27 -10.40 -18.62
C MET A 215 -9.31 -8.88 -18.70
N ASN A 216 -8.34 -8.17 -18.13
CA ASN A 216 -8.28 -6.71 -18.19
C ASN A 216 -8.11 -6.19 -19.62
N VAL A 217 -7.25 -6.84 -20.42
CA VAL A 217 -7.09 -6.51 -21.86
C VAL A 217 -8.36 -6.80 -22.63
N GLN A 218 -9.03 -7.91 -22.34
CA GLN A 218 -10.31 -8.22 -22.98
C GLN A 218 -11.38 -7.19 -22.62
N VAL A 219 -11.51 -6.83 -21.34
CA VAL A 219 -12.47 -5.82 -20.87
C VAL A 219 -12.22 -4.46 -21.52
N SER A 220 -10.96 -4.06 -21.71
CA SER A 220 -10.65 -2.79 -22.37
C SER A 220 -11.00 -2.81 -23.86
N GLN A 221 -10.77 -3.92 -24.56
CA GLN A 221 -11.16 -4.11 -25.96
C GLN A 221 -12.68 -4.15 -26.11
N ASP A 222 -13.37 -4.89 -25.24
CA ASP A 222 -14.83 -4.99 -25.21
C ASP A 222 -15.47 -3.62 -24.96
N LEU A 223 -14.88 -2.80 -24.09
CA LEU A 223 -15.33 -1.43 -23.84
C LEU A 223 -15.24 -0.54 -25.10
N VAL A 224 -14.12 -0.60 -25.82
CA VAL A 224 -13.95 0.17 -27.07
C VAL A 224 -14.98 -0.26 -28.11
N LEU A 225 -15.14 -1.58 -28.29
CA LEU A 225 -16.13 -2.13 -29.23
C LEU A 225 -17.56 -1.74 -28.84
N ALA A 226 -17.90 -1.79 -27.55
CA ALA A 226 -19.22 -1.39 -27.07
C ALA A 226 -19.52 0.09 -27.38
N LYS A 227 -18.54 0.99 -27.19
CA LYS A 227 -18.69 2.40 -27.56
C LYS A 227 -18.89 2.59 -29.05
N GLU A 228 -18.13 1.89 -29.89
CA GLU A 228 -18.27 1.97 -31.34
C GLU A 228 -19.64 1.47 -31.84
N ILE A 229 -20.16 0.40 -31.25
CA ILE A 229 -21.49 -0.13 -31.56
C ILE A 229 -22.55 0.89 -31.14
N ASN A 230 -22.48 1.40 -29.91
CA ASN A 230 -23.42 2.41 -29.43
C ASN A 230 -23.41 3.64 -30.34
N GLN A 231 -22.24 4.18 -30.68
CA GLN A 231 -22.14 5.35 -31.54
C GLN A 231 -22.84 5.15 -32.89
N LYS A 232 -22.64 3.97 -33.53
CA LYS A 232 -23.28 3.65 -34.81
C LYS A 232 -24.80 3.51 -34.70
N GLU A 233 -25.31 2.93 -33.62
CA GLU A 233 -26.74 2.77 -33.40
C GLU A 233 -27.45 4.12 -33.17
N TYR A 234 -26.84 4.99 -32.36
CA TYR A 234 -27.37 6.34 -32.10
C TYR A 234 -27.33 7.23 -33.35
N ASP A 235 -26.24 7.19 -34.12
CA ASP A 235 -26.10 7.94 -35.37
C ASP A 235 -27.13 7.46 -36.43
N GLY A 236 -27.28 6.15 -36.60
CA GLY A 236 -28.25 5.57 -37.53
C GLY A 236 -29.72 5.88 -37.19
N GLN A 237 -30.02 6.14 -35.91
CA GLN A 237 -31.35 6.54 -35.44
C GLN A 237 -31.50 8.06 -35.27
N ASN A 238 -30.45 8.84 -35.53
CA ASN A 238 -30.39 10.28 -35.30
C ASN A 238 -30.82 10.67 -33.86
N GLN A 239 -30.31 9.90 -32.88
CA GLN A 239 -30.61 10.03 -31.45
C GLN A 239 -29.42 10.56 -30.63
N LEU A 240 -28.35 11.01 -31.29
CA LEU A 240 -27.22 11.63 -30.62
C LEU A 240 -27.66 12.86 -29.85
N ILE A 241 -27.03 13.08 -28.69
CA ILE A 241 -27.34 14.18 -27.79
C ILE A 241 -26.18 15.17 -27.83
N THR A 242 -26.50 16.44 -28.01
CA THR A 242 -25.54 17.54 -28.06
C THR A 242 -25.02 17.88 -26.67
N CYS A 243 -23.70 17.99 -26.51
CA CYS A 243 -23.06 18.52 -25.32
C CYS A 243 -23.26 20.05 -25.22
N ASP A 244 -23.74 20.55 -24.08
CA ASP A 244 -24.02 21.98 -23.85
C ASP A 244 -22.76 22.86 -23.71
N CYS A 245 -21.57 22.25 -23.63
CA CYS A 245 -20.29 22.98 -23.49
C CYS A 245 -19.54 23.08 -24.83
N CYS A 246 -19.31 21.95 -25.51
CA CYS A 246 -18.54 21.91 -26.76
C CYS A 246 -19.42 21.82 -28.03
N PHE A 247 -20.73 21.65 -27.89
CA PHE A 247 -21.68 21.46 -29.00
C PHE A 247 -21.36 20.26 -29.90
N GLY A 248 -20.60 19.28 -29.40
CA GLY A 248 -20.40 17.99 -30.06
C GLY A 248 -21.54 17.02 -29.78
N ASP A 249 -21.75 16.05 -30.69
CA ASP A 249 -22.78 15.02 -30.61
C ASP A 249 -22.22 13.72 -30.02
N TYR A 250 -22.86 13.22 -28.97
CA TYR A 250 -22.40 12.05 -28.21
C TYR A 250 -23.54 11.08 -27.91
N THR A 251 -23.21 9.82 -27.58
CA THR A 251 -24.21 8.90 -27.03
C THR A 251 -24.54 9.24 -25.58
N PHE A 252 -25.64 8.68 -25.08
CA PHE A 252 -26.07 8.88 -23.69
C PHE A 252 -24.99 8.44 -22.67
N GLU A 253 -24.27 7.35 -22.94
CA GLU A 253 -23.24 6.80 -22.04
C GLU A 253 -21.98 7.65 -21.96
N GLU A 254 -21.77 8.57 -22.90
CA GLU A 254 -20.63 9.48 -22.95
C GLU A 254 -20.92 10.86 -22.35
N LEU A 255 -22.14 11.04 -21.84
CA LEU A 255 -22.65 12.29 -21.28
C LEU A 255 -22.93 12.16 -19.78
N LEU A 256 -22.63 13.23 -19.07
CA LEU A 256 -23.01 13.44 -17.68
C LEU A 256 -24.08 14.53 -17.60
N PHE A 257 -25.19 14.20 -16.95
CA PHE A 257 -26.32 15.11 -16.77
C PHE A 257 -26.24 15.86 -15.44
N CYS A 258 -26.64 17.12 -15.44
CA CYS A 258 -26.82 17.88 -14.20
C CYS A 258 -27.96 17.29 -13.34
N SER A 259 -28.00 17.63 -12.05
CA SER A 259 -29.04 17.14 -11.14
C SER A 259 -30.47 17.52 -11.54
N GLU A 260 -30.65 18.58 -12.33
CA GLU A 260 -31.95 18.97 -12.91
C GLU A 260 -32.30 18.19 -14.19
N GLY A 261 -31.36 17.44 -14.77
CA GLY A 261 -31.55 16.66 -15.99
C GLY A 261 -31.69 17.46 -17.28
N LYS A 262 -31.54 18.79 -17.23
CA LYS A 262 -31.70 19.68 -18.40
C LYS A 262 -30.44 19.88 -19.23
N HIS A 263 -29.27 19.76 -18.59
CA HIS A 263 -27.99 19.99 -19.23
C HIS A 263 -27.16 18.70 -19.27
N ALA A 264 -26.50 18.46 -20.39
CA ALA A 264 -25.68 17.29 -20.68
C ALA A 264 -24.28 17.71 -21.12
N PHE A 265 -23.26 17.11 -20.51
CA PHE A 265 -21.86 17.44 -20.78
C PHE A 265 -21.06 16.17 -21.11
N CYS A 266 -20.26 16.19 -22.17
CA CYS A 266 -19.40 15.05 -22.47
C CYS A 266 -18.31 14.90 -21.40
N HIS A 267 -17.87 13.65 -21.20
CA HIS A 267 -16.86 13.31 -20.20
C HIS A 267 -15.58 14.16 -20.30
N GLU A 268 -15.18 14.52 -21.53
CA GLU A 268 -14.02 15.38 -21.76
C GLU A 268 -14.22 16.83 -21.25
N CYS A 269 -15.39 17.43 -21.49
CA CYS A 269 -15.70 18.77 -20.97
C CYS A 269 -15.73 18.77 -19.43
N VAL A 270 -16.31 17.74 -18.82
CA VAL A 270 -16.34 17.59 -17.35
C VAL A 270 -14.92 17.46 -16.79
N ASN A 271 -14.09 16.60 -17.40
CA ASN A 271 -12.70 16.40 -16.98
C ASN A 271 -11.89 17.69 -17.04
N ARG A 272 -12.00 18.45 -18.15
CA ARG A 272 -11.31 19.74 -18.29
C ARG A 272 -11.80 20.77 -17.27
N TYR A 273 -13.11 20.92 -17.11
CA TYR A 273 -13.69 21.85 -16.14
C TYR A 273 -13.21 21.59 -14.71
N ILE A 274 -13.17 20.33 -14.29
CA ILE A 274 -12.72 19.96 -12.93
C ILE A 274 -11.20 20.12 -12.80
N THR A 275 -10.43 19.74 -13.82
CA THR A 275 -8.97 19.90 -13.83
C THR A 275 -8.59 21.38 -13.71
N GLU A 276 -9.22 22.25 -14.49
CA GLU A 276 -9.01 23.71 -14.44
C GLU A 276 -9.50 24.31 -13.11
N GLY A 277 -10.61 23.79 -12.57
CA GLY A 277 -11.16 24.23 -11.30
C GLY A 277 -10.35 23.82 -10.07
N LEU A 278 -9.60 22.72 -10.14
CA LEU A 278 -8.77 22.22 -9.04
C LEU A 278 -7.31 22.68 -9.14
N PHE A 279 -6.74 22.71 -10.35
CA PHE A 279 -5.31 22.98 -10.54
C PHE A 279 -5.03 24.30 -11.25
N GLY A 280 -6.01 24.85 -11.98
CA GLY A 280 -5.89 26.12 -12.69
C GLY A 280 -6.30 27.33 -11.84
N GLN A 281 -6.95 28.29 -12.49
CA GLN A 281 -7.42 29.54 -11.87
C GLN A 281 -8.84 29.42 -11.28
N GLY A 282 -9.50 28.27 -11.41
CA GLY A 282 -10.86 28.10 -10.93
C GLY A 282 -10.95 27.91 -9.40
N ALA A 283 -12.15 28.13 -8.86
CA ALA A 283 -12.42 28.09 -7.42
C ALA A 283 -13.26 26.86 -7.02
N LEU A 284 -12.86 25.65 -7.47
CA LEU A 284 -13.54 24.40 -7.11
C LEU A 284 -12.92 23.67 -5.91
N ARG A 285 -11.75 24.11 -5.41
CA ARG A 285 -11.14 23.54 -4.20
C ARG A 285 -12.08 23.68 -3.00
N ALA A 286 -12.26 22.57 -2.27
CA ALA A 286 -13.11 22.49 -1.08
C ALA A 286 -14.57 22.92 -1.27
N ARG A 287 -15.08 22.87 -2.50
CA ARG A 287 -16.48 23.10 -2.77
C ARG A 287 -17.25 21.81 -2.53
N PRO A 288 -18.22 21.76 -1.58
CA PRO A 288 -18.96 20.54 -1.22
C PRO A 288 -19.68 19.88 -2.42
N TRP A 289 -20.06 20.67 -3.42
CA TRP A 289 -20.62 20.21 -4.68
C TRP A 289 -20.06 21.02 -5.84
N ILE A 290 -20.00 20.39 -7.00
CA ILE A 290 -19.64 21.06 -8.26
C ILE A 290 -20.92 21.52 -8.94
N GLY A 291 -21.04 22.82 -9.18
CA GLY A 291 -22.19 23.39 -9.90
C GLY A 291 -22.26 22.92 -11.36
N CYS A 292 -23.44 23.05 -11.96
CA CYS A 292 -23.63 22.84 -13.40
C CYS A 292 -22.63 23.70 -14.22
N ILE A 293 -22.12 23.15 -15.32
CA ILE A 293 -21.14 23.84 -16.20
C ILE A 293 -21.83 24.88 -17.09
N ALA A 294 -23.13 24.71 -17.37
CA ALA A 294 -23.86 25.58 -18.28
C ALA A 294 -23.79 27.04 -17.81
N SER A 295 -23.38 27.93 -18.71
CA SER A 295 -23.27 29.38 -18.46
C SER A 295 -24.62 30.10 -18.43
N SER A 296 -25.74 29.38 -18.35
CA SER A 296 -27.07 29.96 -18.23
C SER A 296 -27.35 30.32 -16.77
N ASP A 297 -27.60 31.60 -16.49
CA ASP A 297 -27.85 32.16 -15.14
C ASP A 297 -29.06 31.56 -14.38
N ALA A 298 -29.73 30.55 -14.95
CA ALA A 298 -30.95 29.94 -14.43
C ALA A 298 -30.79 28.47 -13.97
N CYS A 299 -29.61 27.86 -14.06
CA CYS A 299 -29.39 26.50 -13.57
C CYS A 299 -28.80 26.50 -12.15
N PHE A 300 -29.56 25.96 -11.19
CA PHE A 300 -29.08 25.77 -9.81
C PHE A 300 -28.64 24.33 -9.54
N GLY A 301 -28.64 23.49 -10.58
CA GLY A 301 -28.22 22.10 -10.50
C GLY A 301 -26.72 21.93 -10.25
N CYS A 302 -26.37 20.72 -9.82
CA CYS A 302 -24.99 20.30 -9.58
C CYS A 302 -24.65 19.02 -10.35
N LEU A 303 -23.35 18.73 -10.49
CA LEU A 303 -22.87 17.47 -11.03
C LEU A 303 -22.82 16.44 -9.89
N PRO A 304 -23.59 15.33 -9.95
CA PRO A 304 -23.65 14.39 -8.83
C PRO A 304 -22.32 13.68 -8.58
N ALA A 305 -21.87 13.64 -7.32
CA ALA A 305 -20.61 13.02 -6.92
C ALA A 305 -20.46 11.56 -7.39
N ARG A 306 -21.55 10.78 -7.38
CA ARG A 306 -21.56 9.39 -7.88
C ARG A 306 -21.19 9.29 -9.36
N MET A 307 -21.66 10.25 -10.17
CA MET A 307 -21.41 10.27 -11.60
C MET A 307 -19.98 10.77 -11.86
N LEU A 308 -19.55 11.80 -11.12
CA LEU A 308 -18.18 12.30 -11.18
C LEU A 308 -17.15 11.22 -10.88
N LYS A 309 -17.37 10.39 -9.85
CA LYS A 309 -16.48 9.27 -9.51
C LYS A 309 -16.35 8.22 -10.64
N GLN A 310 -17.39 8.04 -11.45
CA GLN A 310 -17.38 7.10 -12.58
C GLN A 310 -16.71 7.70 -13.83
N VAL A 311 -16.83 9.01 -14.03
CA VAL A 311 -16.36 9.72 -15.23
C VAL A 311 -14.92 10.20 -15.08
N LEU A 312 -14.52 10.65 -13.89
CA LEU A 312 -13.21 11.23 -13.65
C LEU A 312 -12.12 10.14 -13.54
N PRO A 313 -10.91 10.40 -14.02
CA PRO A 313 -9.75 9.57 -13.71
C PRO A 313 -9.53 9.45 -12.20
N SER A 314 -9.02 8.30 -11.75
CA SER A 314 -8.77 8.01 -10.32
C SER A 314 -7.97 9.13 -9.64
N ASP A 315 -6.92 9.62 -10.27
CA ASP A 315 -6.03 10.65 -9.70
C ASP A 315 -6.76 11.99 -9.54
N LEU A 316 -7.62 12.36 -10.49
CA LEU A 316 -8.39 13.60 -10.45
C LEU A 316 -9.50 13.54 -9.39
N TRP A 317 -10.17 12.40 -9.28
CA TRP A 317 -11.14 12.16 -8.21
C TRP A 317 -10.50 12.24 -6.83
N MET A 318 -9.33 11.61 -6.65
CA MET A 318 -8.56 11.70 -5.40
C MET A 318 -8.15 13.13 -5.08
N ALA A 319 -7.70 13.90 -6.07
CA ALA A 319 -7.36 15.31 -5.86
C ALA A 319 -8.58 16.16 -5.48
N TYR A 320 -9.74 15.89 -6.08
CA TYR A 320 -11.00 16.52 -5.67
C TYR A 320 -11.33 16.20 -4.21
N GLU A 321 -11.33 14.92 -3.81
CA GLU A 321 -11.59 14.49 -2.43
C GLU A 321 -10.60 15.11 -1.44
N GLN A 322 -9.30 15.08 -1.76
CA GLN A 322 -8.25 15.68 -0.94
C GLN A 322 -8.45 17.18 -0.75
N SER A 323 -8.94 17.89 -1.77
CA SER A 323 -9.18 19.34 -1.65
C SER A 323 -10.22 19.71 -0.58
N HIS A 324 -11.18 18.82 -0.29
CA HIS A 324 -12.13 19.02 0.82
C HIS A 324 -11.47 18.82 2.18
N LEU A 325 -10.56 17.86 2.26
CA LEU A 325 -9.82 17.55 3.47
C LEU A 325 -8.83 18.67 3.83
N ASP A 326 -8.19 19.26 2.81
CA ASP A 326 -7.22 20.34 3.00
C ASP A 326 -7.85 21.60 3.64
N ASN A 327 -9.13 21.89 3.38
CA ASN A 327 -9.83 23.03 3.98
C ASN A 327 -10.54 22.71 5.31
N CYS A 328 -10.36 21.52 5.87
CA CYS A 328 -10.77 21.23 7.24
C CYS A 328 -9.76 21.88 8.21
N GLU A 329 -9.99 23.15 8.60
CA GLU A 329 -9.09 23.90 9.49
C GLU A 329 -9.02 23.34 10.92
N GLN A 330 -9.98 22.50 11.30
CA GLN A 330 -10.09 22.00 12.66
C GLN A 330 -9.28 20.71 12.82
N ASN A 331 -8.38 20.72 13.81
CA ASN A 331 -7.71 19.53 14.34
C ASN A 331 -6.93 18.63 13.35
N LYS A 332 -6.41 19.13 12.22
CA LYS A 332 -5.45 18.34 11.40
C LYS A 332 -4.00 18.43 11.89
N VAL A 333 -3.27 17.32 11.81
CA VAL A 333 -1.81 17.20 11.94
C VAL A 333 -1.27 16.62 10.64
N GLN A 334 -0.42 17.36 9.93
CA GLN A 334 0.12 16.95 8.62
C GLN A 334 1.56 16.47 8.75
N CYS A 335 1.92 15.40 8.04
CA CYS A 335 3.29 14.93 7.94
C CYS A 335 4.17 15.97 7.22
N CYS A 336 5.39 16.20 7.71
CA CYS A 336 6.33 17.13 7.07
C CYS A 336 6.93 16.58 5.76
N SER A 337 6.88 15.26 5.55
CA SER A 337 7.55 14.58 4.44
C SER A 337 6.59 14.13 3.33
N CYS A 338 5.28 14.12 3.57
CA CYS A 338 4.28 13.74 2.58
C CYS A 338 2.93 14.43 2.83
N THR A 339 1.99 14.28 1.90
CA THR A 339 0.62 14.84 1.99
C THR A 339 -0.30 14.13 2.97
N TYR A 340 0.20 13.12 3.69
CA TYR A 340 -0.57 12.43 4.73
C TYR A 340 -0.90 13.38 5.88
N PHE A 341 -2.14 13.34 6.36
CA PHE A 341 -2.57 14.06 7.55
C PHE A 341 -3.45 13.15 8.42
N GLU A 342 -3.38 13.35 9.73
CA GLU A 342 -4.24 12.69 10.72
C GLU A 342 -5.19 13.71 11.36
N TYR A 343 -6.37 13.23 11.70
CA TYR A 343 -7.34 13.99 12.49
C TYR A 343 -7.01 13.82 13.99
N ASP A 344 -6.69 14.92 14.66
CA ASP A 344 -6.31 14.98 16.06
C ASP A 344 -7.55 15.14 16.95
N ASP A 345 -8.16 14.00 17.30
CA ASP A 345 -9.26 13.92 18.27
C ASP A 345 -8.82 14.15 19.72
N SER A 346 -7.51 14.24 19.99
CA SER A 346 -6.99 14.30 21.36
C SER A 346 -7.25 15.66 22.04
N VAL A 347 -7.58 16.69 21.25
CA VAL A 347 -7.80 18.05 21.75
C VAL A 347 -9.26 18.47 21.52
N LYS A 348 -10.07 18.29 22.57
CA LYS A 348 -11.45 18.80 22.61
C LYS A 348 -11.44 20.33 22.57
N GLN A 349 -12.24 20.94 21.69
CA GLN A 349 -12.45 22.39 21.70
C GLN A 349 -12.94 22.84 23.07
N LEU A 350 -12.41 23.96 23.57
CA LEU A 350 -12.96 24.64 24.73
C LEU A 350 -14.37 25.12 24.38
N GLU A 351 -15.37 24.31 24.68
CA GLU A 351 -16.76 24.76 24.65
C GLU A 351 -16.91 25.84 25.73
N THR A 352 -17.12 27.08 25.31
CA THR A 352 -17.47 28.17 26.22
C THR A 352 -18.80 27.80 26.87
N MET A 353 -18.75 27.31 28.10
CA MET A 353 -19.93 26.90 28.86
C MET A 353 -20.91 28.08 28.96
N PRO A 354 -22.09 28.05 28.32
CA PRO A 354 -23.03 29.18 28.34
C PRO A 354 -23.50 29.52 29.76
N ALA A 355 -23.45 28.53 30.67
CA ALA A 355 -23.74 28.69 32.09
C ALA A 355 -22.83 29.71 32.79
N VAL A 356 -21.54 29.78 32.44
CA VAL A 356 -20.59 30.72 33.07
C VAL A 356 -20.93 32.17 32.71
N ASN A 357 -21.32 32.41 31.46
CA ASN A 357 -21.75 33.73 31.00
C ASN A 357 -23.07 34.18 31.64
N ILE A 358 -24.01 33.25 31.85
CA ILE A 358 -25.28 33.53 32.54
C ILE A 358 -25.02 33.84 34.03
N ILE A 359 -24.23 33.01 34.72
CA ILE A 359 -23.87 33.22 36.12
C ILE A 359 -23.15 34.57 36.29
N ARG A 360 -22.16 34.88 35.43
CA ARG A 360 -21.45 36.17 35.45
C ARG A 360 -22.40 37.35 35.28
N ARG A 361 -23.39 37.23 34.39
CA ARG A 361 -24.40 38.28 34.18
C ARG A 361 -25.31 38.42 35.41
N ILE A 362 -25.77 37.34 36.01
CA ILE A 362 -26.59 37.37 37.25
C ILE A 362 -25.81 38.02 38.40
N PHE A 363 -24.56 37.61 38.63
CA PHE A 363 -23.70 38.23 39.65
C PHE A 363 -23.44 39.71 39.38
N GLY A 364 -23.23 40.09 38.11
CA GLY A 364 -23.10 41.50 37.72
C GLY A 364 -24.34 42.33 38.08
N TRP A 365 -25.54 41.83 37.75
CA TRP A 365 -26.79 42.52 38.09
C TRP A 365 -27.07 42.57 39.59
N PHE A 366 -26.77 41.48 40.33
CA PHE A 366 -26.88 41.46 41.79
C PHE A 366 -25.99 42.52 42.43
N MET A 367 -24.76 42.69 41.95
CA MET A 367 -23.83 43.68 42.50
C MET A 367 -24.24 45.12 42.17
N VAL A 368 -24.82 45.39 40.99
CA VAL A 368 -25.41 46.70 40.67
C VAL A 368 -26.53 47.03 41.67
N LEU A 369 -27.38 46.05 42.01
CA LEU A 369 -28.43 46.25 43.01
C LEU A 369 -27.86 46.52 44.40
N VAL A 370 -26.79 45.82 44.81
CA VAL A 370 -26.09 46.08 46.08
C VAL A 370 -25.46 47.48 46.11
N ILE A 371 -24.83 47.91 45.02
CA ILE A 371 -24.26 49.26 44.88
C ILE A 371 -25.34 50.33 45.02
N VAL A 372 -26.47 50.19 44.30
CA VAL A 372 -27.59 51.14 44.37
C VAL A 372 -28.20 51.15 45.77
N PHE A 373 -28.36 49.98 46.41
CA PHE A 373 -28.87 49.87 47.77
C PHE A 373 -27.96 50.55 48.80
N LEU A 374 -26.63 50.34 48.71
CA LEU A 374 -25.65 50.98 49.59
C LEU A 374 -25.60 52.50 49.38
N TYR A 375 -25.73 52.97 48.12
CA TYR A 375 -25.81 54.40 47.79
C TYR A 375 -27.06 55.07 48.39
N CYS A 376 -28.22 54.41 48.30
CA CYS A 376 -29.48 54.92 48.88
C CYS A 376 -29.49 54.96 50.42
N ARG A 377 -28.65 54.17 51.09
CA ARG A 377 -28.60 54.08 52.55
C ARG A 377 -27.65 55.06 53.23
N VAL A 378 -26.99 55.97 52.50
CA VAL A 378 -26.01 56.95 53.05
C VAL A 378 -25.04 56.29 54.04
N LEU A 379 -24.54 55.10 53.67
CA LEU A 379 -23.54 54.39 54.46
C LEU A 379 -22.17 54.68 53.84
N ASN A 380 -21.43 55.54 54.54
CA ASN A 380 -19.97 55.75 54.55
C ASN A 380 -19.20 55.37 53.26
N TYR A 381 -18.70 56.38 52.53
CA TYR A 381 -18.00 56.25 51.25
C TYR A 381 -16.90 55.16 51.23
N TYR A 382 -16.25 54.91 52.36
CA TYR A 382 -15.20 53.90 52.50
C TYR A 382 -15.67 52.45 52.24
N THR A 383 -16.91 52.09 52.59
CA THR A 383 -17.42 50.71 52.38
C THR A 383 -17.69 50.44 50.89
N PHE A 384 -18.11 51.47 50.16
CA PHE A 384 -18.31 51.41 48.71
C PHE A 384 -16.98 51.15 47.95
N PHE A 385 -15.90 51.84 48.34
CA PHE A 385 -14.59 51.64 47.71
C PHE A 385 -14.00 50.25 48.01
N ILE A 386 -14.12 49.75 49.24
CA ILE A 386 -13.60 48.43 49.61
C ILE A 386 -14.30 47.30 48.81
N MET A 387 -15.59 47.44 48.53
CA MET A 387 -16.35 46.40 47.81
C MET A 387 -16.19 46.46 46.28
N THR A 388 -15.77 47.60 45.73
CA THR A 388 -15.61 47.79 44.27
C THR A 388 -14.21 47.45 43.75
N ILE A 389 -13.16 47.62 44.57
CA ILE A 389 -11.77 47.30 44.19
C ILE A 389 -11.57 45.83 43.78
N PRO A 390 -12.05 44.81 44.54
CA PRO A 390 -11.89 43.41 44.16
C PRO A 390 -12.58 43.07 42.84
N PHE A 391 -13.66 43.77 42.49
CA PHE A 391 -14.41 43.57 41.26
C PHE A 391 -13.69 44.12 40.04
N VAL A 392 -13.06 45.30 40.15
CA VAL A 392 -12.23 45.86 39.07
C VAL A 392 -11.04 44.94 38.79
N LEU A 393 -10.42 44.38 39.84
CA LEU A 393 -9.33 43.41 39.71
C LEU A 393 -9.80 42.09 39.09
N ALA A 394 -10.97 41.58 39.49
CA ALA A 394 -11.55 40.36 38.92
C ALA A 394 -12.02 40.54 37.46
N TYR A 395 -12.46 41.74 37.06
CA TYR A 395 -12.87 42.03 35.68
C TYR A 395 -11.67 42.22 34.75
N GLN A 396 -10.51 42.68 35.27
CA GLN A 396 -9.26 42.73 34.51
C GLN A 396 -8.68 41.33 34.23
N TRP A 397 -8.96 40.34 35.08
CA TRP A 397 -8.57 38.95 34.83
C TRP A 397 -9.54 38.27 33.85
N ASN A 398 -9.25 38.43 32.56
CA ASN A 398 -9.95 37.71 31.50
C ASN A 398 -9.45 36.26 31.41
N ILE A 399 -9.92 35.42 32.34
CA ILE A 399 -9.60 33.99 32.44
C ILE A 399 -9.82 33.27 31.09
N GLU A 400 -10.78 33.72 30.28
CA GLU A 400 -11.05 33.16 28.95
C GLU A 400 -9.91 33.43 27.96
N SER A 401 -9.33 34.64 27.99
CA SER A 401 -8.14 34.98 27.19
C SER A 401 -6.94 34.13 27.60
N ASP A 402 -6.70 33.99 28.91
CA ASP A 402 -5.56 33.22 29.41
C ASP A 402 -5.71 31.72 29.15
N LEU A 403 -6.93 31.18 29.26
CA LEU A 403 -7.24 29.80 28.88
C LEU A 403 -7.02 29.57 27.39
N ASN A 404 -7.44 30.49 26.52
CA ASN A 404 -7.20 30.38 25.08
C ASN A 404 -5.70 30.44 24.73
N ILE A 405 -4.94 31.28 25.42
CA ILE A 405 -3.48 31.36 25.26
C ILE A 405 -2.81 30.06 25.74
N ALA A 406 -3.21 29.54 26.90
CA ALA A 406 -2.69 28.29 27.45
C ALA A 406 -3.03 27.09 26.55
N TYR A 407 -4.27 27.01 26.06
CA TYR A 407 -4.70 26.01 25.10
C TYR A 407 -3.91 26.10 23.78
N GLY A 408 -3.68 27.31 23.27
CA GLY A 408 -2.84 27.54 22.09
C GLY A 408 -1.38 27.13 22.28
N ARG A 409 -0.83 27.22 23.50
CA ARG A 409 0.52 26.72 23.83
C ARG A 409 0.56 25.18 23.85
N ILE A 410 -0.42 24.53 24.48
CA ILE A 410 -0.53 23.07 24.51
C ILE A 410 -0.68 22.50 23.10
N LYS A 411 -1.52 23.13 22.28
CA LYS A 411 -1.73 22.77 20.87
C LYS A 411 -0.44 22.86 20.05
N ARG A 412 0.37 23.90 20.23
CA ARG A 412 1.66 24.06 19.53
C ARG A 412 2.72 23.08 19.99
N ALA A 413 2.89 22.93 21.31
CA ALA A 413 3.87 22.00 21.90
C ALA A 413 3.64 20.54 21.45
N ARG A 414 2.38 20.11 21.33
CA ARG A 414 2.04 18.76 20.82
C ARG A 414 2.27 18.59 19.32
N ARG A 415 2.23 19.69 18.55
CA ARG A 415 2.45 19.71 17.10
C ARG A 415 3.92 19.87 16.71
N GLY A 416 4.84 19.92 17.68
CA GLY A 416 6.27 20.12 17.45
C GLY A 416 6.61 21.48 16.84
N GLN A 417 5.75 22.49 17.03
CA GLN A 417 5.94 23.87 16.56
C GLN A 417 6.45 24.81 17.65
#